data_AF-A0A9P6ZXR5-F1
#
_entry.id   AF-A0A9P6ZXR5-F1
#
_cell.length_a   1.000
_cell.length_b   1.000
_cell.length_c   1.000
_cell.angle_alpha   90.00
_cell.angle_beta   90.00
_cell.angle_gamma   90.00
#
_symmetry.space_group_name_H-M   'P 1'
#
loop_
_entity.id
_entity.type
_entity.pdbx_description
1 polymer ?
#
loop_
_entity_poly.entity_id
_entity_poly.type
_entity_poly.pdbx_seq_one_letter_code
_entity_poly.pdbx_strand_id
1 'polypeptide(L)'
;MVQVLILNTSSQLQSVFVVQLENTVSKSVAFADNKAIYVFGLSDGKFMKLEDEDDTIVEEVSCKSLIDHAAVYQKRGVFIVDNATDGFTLYRLEGKEEPI
;
A
#
# COMPACT_ATOMS: atom_id res chain seq x y z
N MET A 1 -8.60 -4.19 6.69
CA MET A 1 -7.81 -3.98 7.92
C MET A 1 -6.34 -4.19 7.57
N VAL A 2 -5.46 -3.33 8.07
CA VAL A 2 -4.01 -3.51 8.01
C VAL A 2 -3.47 -3.43 9.42
N GLN A 3 -2.59 -4.37 9.78
CA GLN A 3 -1.97 -4.45 11.10
C GLN A 3 -0.47 -4.63 10.93
N VAL A 4 0.31 -3.84 11.66
CA VAL A 4 1.76 -4.01 11.74
C VAL A 4 2.11 -4.66 13.07
N LEU A 5 2.90 -5.72 12.97
CA LEU A 5 3.42 -6.47 14.11
C LEU A 5 4.93 -6.31 14.16
N ILE A 6 5.48 -6.07 15.34
CA ILE A 6 6.92 -6.17 15.60
C ILE A 6 7.17 -7.48 16.35
N LEU A 7 8.20 -8.22 15.92
CA LEU A 7 8.73 -9.34 16.68
C LEU A 7 9.70 -8.78 17.74
N ASN A 8 9.33 -8.86 19.00
CA ASN A 8 10.16 -8.34 20.08
C ASN A 8 11.35 -9.26 20.41
N THR A 9 12.24 -8.82 21.30
CA THR A 9 13.43 -9.57 21.72
C THR A 9 13.10 -10.89 22.42
N SER A 10 11.88 -11.05 22.94
CA SER A 10 11.34 -12.27 23.53
C SER A 10 10.67 -13.19 22.50
N SER A 11 10.81 -12.92 21.20
CA SER A 11 10.17 -13.67 20.11
C SER A 11 8.64 -13.67 20.17
N GLN A 12 8.04 -12.59 20.66
CA GLN A 12 6.58 -12.40 20.67
C GLN A 12 6.19 -11.33 19.65
N LEU A 13 5.08 -11.56 18.94
CA LEU A 13 4.49 -10.57 18.06
C LEU A 13 3.68 -9.56 18.86
N GLN A 14 3.99 -8.29 18.70
CA GLN A 14 3.29 -7.17 19.33
C GLN A 14 2.70 -6.26 18.26
N SER A 15 1.42 -5.93 18.39
CA SER A 15 0.76 -4.95 17.53
C SER A 15 1.28 -3.55 17.84
N VAL A 16 1.69 -2.82 16.81
CA VAL A 16 2.17 -1.44 16.94
C VAL A 16 1.37 -0.43 16.12
N PHE A 17 0.59 -0.91 15.14
CA PHE A 17 -0.26 -0.08 14.29
C PHE A 17 -1.44 -0.93 13.83
N VAL A 18 -2.65 -0.37 13.86
CA VAL A 18 -3.86 -1.02 13.33
C VAL A 18 -4.76 0.02 12.70
N VAL A 19 -5.08 -0.17 11.42
CA VAL A 19 -6.07 0.66 10.73
C VAL A 19 -7.17 -0.20 10.11
N GLN A 20 -8.41 0.21 10.31
CA GLN A 20 -9.55 -0.33 9.60
C GLN A 20 -9.71 0.44 8.28
N LEU A 21 -9.77 -0.30 7.17
CA LEU A 21 -10.10 0.26 5.86
C LEU A 21 -11.60 0.07 5.68
N GLU A 22 -12.36 1.15 5.53
CA GLU A 22 -13.82 1.07 5.51
C GLU A 22 -14.36 0.49 4.20
N ASN A 23 -13.76 0.84 3.06
CA ASN A 23 -14.30 0.55 1.74
C ASN A 23 -13.31 -0.16 0.81
N THR A 24 -12.27 -0.78 1.38
CA THR A 24 -11.19 -1.41 0.62
C THR A 24 -10.73 -2.70 1.27
N VAL A 25 -10.61 -3.73 0.44
CA VAL A 25 -9.98 -4.99 0.82
C VAL A 25 -8.50 -4.89 0.49
N SER A 26 -7.63 -4.85 1.51
CA SER A 26 -6.18 -4.82 1.28
C SER A 26 -5.69 -6.13 0.67
N LYS A 27 -4.87 -6.03 -0.39
CA LYS A 27 -4.32 -7.17 -1.12
C LYS A 27 -2.80 -7.29 -1.00
N SER A 28 -2.11 -6.17 -1.13
CA SER A 28 -0.66 -6.08 -1.05
C SER A 28 -0.28 -4.90 -0.16
N VAL A 29 0.87 -5.01 0.50
CA VAL A 29 1.43 -3.95 1.35
C VAL A 29 2.94 -3.84 1.13
N ALA A 30 3.48 -2.65 1.30
CA ALA A 30 4.93 -2.42 1.27
C ALA A 30 5.33 -1.40 2.33
N PHE A 31 6.42 -1.69 3.04
CA PHE A 31 7.02 -0.74 3.96
C PHE A 31 7.94 0.23 3.21
N ALA A 32 7.88 1.48 3.59
CA ALA A 32 8.75 2.53 3.12
C ALA A 32 9.88 2.82 4.12
N ASP A 33 11.04 3.23 3.62
CA ASP A 33 12.18 3.72 4.44
C ASP A 33 11.80 4.82 5.45
N ASN A 34 10.79 5.65 5.17
CA ASN A 34 10.29 6.70 6.07
C ASN A 34 9.20 6.22 7.05
N LYS A 35 9.09 4.90 7.29
CA LYS A 35 8.05 4.24 8.10
C LYS A 35 6.63 4.32 7.54
N ALA A 36 6.43 4.91 6.37
CA ALA A 36 5.12 4.86 5.72
C ALA A 36 4.80 3.42 5.30
N ILE A 37 3.51 3.12 5.20
CA ILE A 37 3.00 1.84 4.72
C ILE A 37 2.17 2.12 3.48
N TYR A 38 2.57 1.55 2.36
CA TYR A 38 1.78 1.55 1.15
C TYR A 38 0.83 0.37 1.16
N VAL A 39 -0.45 0.63 0.88
CA VAL A 39 -1.50 -0.38 0.85
C VAL A 39 -2.19 -0.35 -0.51
N PHE A 40 -2.37 -1.53 -1.09
CA PHE A 40 -3.00 -1.70 -2.39
C PHE A 40 -4.33 -2.45 -2.23
N GLY A 41 -5.40 -1.82 -2.68
CA GLY A 41 -6.78 -2.28 -2.60
C GLY A 41 -7.14 -3.25 -3.73
N LEU A 42 -7.71 -4.40 -3.36
CA LEU A 42 -8.18 -5.42 -4.29
C LEU A 42 -9.38 -4.90 -5.06
N SER A 43 -9.29 -4.91 -6.39
CA SER A 43 -10.44 -4.69 -7.28
C SER A 43 -11.18 -3.35 -7.14
N ASP A 44 -10.65 -2.38 -6.38
CA ASP A 44 -11.14 -1.01 -6.31
C ASP A 44 -10.12 0.01 -6.87
N GLY A 45 -8.93 -0.47 -7.24
CA GLY A 45 -7.86 0.37 -7.78
C GLY A 45 -7.21 1.29 -6.75
N LYS A 46 -7.56 1.16 -5.46
CA LYS A 46 -7.11 2.11 -4.44
C LYS A 46 -5.67 1.84 -4.04
N PHE A 47 -4.89 2.91 -4.00
CA PHE A 47 -3.55 2.97 -3.46
C PHE A 47 -3.59 3.95 -2.29
N MET A 48 -3.16 3.50 -1.12
CA MET A 48 -3.15 4.33 0.09
C MET A 48 -1.75 4.39 0.68
N LYS A 49 -1.41 5.57 1.21
CA LYS A 49 -0.23 5.77 2.05
C LYS A 49 -0.68 6.02 3.49
N LEU A 50 -0.20 5.18 4.40
CA LEU A 50 -0.41 5.30 5.83
C LEU A 50 0.87 5.81 6.48
N GLU A 51 0.76 6.66 7.50
CA GLU A 51 1.90 7.09 8.31
C GLU A 51 1.65 6.77 9.79
N ASP A 52 2.76 6.52 10.49
CA ASP A 52 2.82 5.97 11.85
C ASP A 52 2.33 6.95 12.94
N GLU A 53 2.37 8.26 12.69
CA GLU A 53 2.22 9.25 13.78
C GLU A 53 0.84 9.23 14.44
N ASP A 54 -0.22 8.80 13.75
CA ASP A 54 -1.60 8.84 14.30
C ASP A 54 -2.51 7.67 13.86
N ASP A 55 -1.97 6.53 13.42
CA ASP A 55 -2.78 5.41 12.86
C ASP A 55 -3.71 5.85 11.69
N THR A 56 -3.32 6.89 10.94
CA THR A 56 -4.20 7.52 9.93
C THR A 56 -3.81 7.21 8.49
N ILE A 57 -4.82 7.26 7.62
CA ILE A 57 -4.64 7.28 6.16
C ILE A 57 -4.27 8.71 5.79
N VAL A 58 -3.05 8.89 5.24
CA VAL A 58 -2.53 10.22 4.89
C VAL A 58 -2.79 10.54 3.42
N GLU A 59 -2.87 9.51 2.58
CA GLU A 59 -3.16 9.65 1.16
C GLU A 59 -4.00 8.47 0.67
N GLU A 60 -5.02 8.77 -0.12
CA GLU A 60 -5.79 7.78 -0.87
C GLU A 60 -5.85 8.25 -2.33
N VAL A 61 -5.41 7.38 -3.23
CA VAL A 61 -5.32 7.60 -4.67
C VAL A 61 -6.05 6.48 -5.38
N SER A 62 -6.74 6.79 -6.46
CA SER A 62 -7.36 5.77 -7.32
C SER A 62 -6.53 5.57 -8.57
N CYS A 63 -5.97 4.36 -8.73
CA CYS A 63 -5.35 3.95 -9.98
C CYS A 63 -6.41 3.81 -11.08
N LYS A 64 -6.02 4.03 -12.33
CA LYS A 64 -6.91 3.79 -13.49
C LYS A 64 -7.15 2.31 -13.76
N SER A 65 -6.27 1.47 -13.23
CA SER A 65 -6.26 0.03 -13.35
C SER A 65 -6.84 -0.60 -12.08
N LEU A 66 -7.57 -1.70 -12.22
CA LEU A 66 -7.82 -2.59 -11.09
C LEU A 66 -6.50 -3.19 -10.60
N ILE A 67 -6.49 -3.67 -9.36
CA ILE A 67 -5.28 -4.23 -8.73
C ILE A 67 -5.60 -5.64 -8.25
N ASP A 68 -4.86 -6.62 -8.79
CA ASP A 68 -4.83 -8.00 -8.31
C ASP A 68 -3.55 -8.27 -7.50
N HIS A 69 -2.39 -7.83 -7.98
CA HIS A 69 -1.15 -7.74 -7.19
C HIS A 69 -0.45 -6.40 -7.40
N ALA A 70 0.46 -6.10 -6.48
CA ALA A 70 1.31 -4.93 -6.55
C ALA A 70 2.70 -5.24 -6.02
N ALA A 71 3.72 -4.64 -6.66
CA ALA A 71 5.10 -4.67 -6.19
C ALA A 71 5.70 -3.26 -6.22
N VAL A 72 6.46 -2.92 -5.18
CA VAL A 72 7.01 -1.58 -4.99
C VAL A 72 8.52 -1.59 -5.20
N TYR A 73 9.02 -0.65 -6.00
CA TYR A 73 10.45 -0.38 -6.14
C TYR A 73 10.78 1.00 -5.59
N GLN A 74 10.96 1.06 -4.27
CA GLN A 74 11.11 2.30 -3.52
C GLN A 74 12.30 3.15 -3.99
N LYS A 75 13.44 2.54 -4.35
CA LYS A 75 14.63 3.26 -4.81
C LYS A 75 14.39 4.13 -6.04
N ARG A 76 13.36 3.84 -6.84
CA ARG A 76 12.97 4.65 -8.00
C ARG A 76 11.64 5.37 -7.81
N GLY A 77 11.01 5.26 -6.64
CA GLY A 77 9.74 5.91 -6.40
C GLY A 77 8.64 5.39 -7.32
N VAL A 78 8.61 4.08 -7.63
CA VAL A 78 7.62 3.48 -8.53
C VAL A 78 7.00 2.22 -7.95
N PHE A 79 5.80 1.91 -8.40
CA PHE A 79 5.15 0.63 -8.14
C PHE A 79 4.51 0.10 -9.41
N ILE A 80 4.43 -1.22 -9.53
CA ILE A 80 3.72 -1.90 -10.60
C ILE A 80 2.50 -2.56 -9.99
N VAL A 81 1.37 -2.49 -10.70
CA VAL A 81 0.18 -3.28 -10.41
C VAL A 81 -0.10 -4.19 -11.59
N ASP A 82 -0.64 -5.37 -11.32
CA ASP A 82 -1.16 -6.25 -12.37
C ASP A 82 -2.66 -6.51 -12.16
N ASN A 83 -3.35 -6.80 -13.27
CA ASN A 83 -4.67 -7.38 -13.26
C ASN A 83 -4.93 -8.17 -14.55
N ALA A 84 -6.00 -8.98 -14.56
CA ALA A 84 -6.35 -9.82 -15.69
C ALA A 84 -6.77 -9.07 -16.98
N THR A 85 -7.19 -7.81 -16.88
CA THR A 85 -7.71 -6.99 -17.99
C THR A 85 -6.62 -6.16 -18.67
N ASP A 86 -5.76 -5.49 -17.89
CA ASP A 86 -4.78 -4.50 -18.36
C ASP A 86 -3.35 -5.06 -18.39
N GLY A 87 -3.13 -6.28 -17.90
CA GLY A 87 -1.79 -6.85 -17.76
C GLY A 87 -1.08 -6.18 -16.59
N PHE A 88 -0.05 -5.38 -16.86
CA PHE A 88 0.67 -4.64 -15.82
C PHE A 88 0.76 -3.15 -16.15
N THR A 89 0.66 -2.31 -15.12
CA THR A 89 0.76 -0.86 -15.24
C THR A 89 1.75 -0.32 -14.21
N LEU A 90 2.65 0.57 -14.66
CA LEU A 90 3.66 1.20 -13.82
C LEU A 90 3.20 2.60 -13.40
N TYR A 91 3.31 2.90 -12.11
CA TYR A 91 2.94 4.18 -11.51
C TYR A 91 4.12 4.76 -10.72
N ARG A 92 4.08 6.08 -10.49
CA ARG A 92 4.94 6.73 -9.50
C ARG A 92 4.33 6.56 -8.11
N LEU A 93 5.17 6.35 -7.10
CA LEU A 93 4.77 6.37 -5.68
C LEU A 93 4.34 7.77 -5.23
N GLU A 94 4.87 8.81 -5.87
CA GLU A 94 4.53 10.21 -5.60
C GLU A 94 4.25 10.94 -6.92
N GLY A 95 3.23 11.80 -6.92
CA GLY A 95 2.87 12.63 -8.06
C GLY A 95 1.56 12.21 -8.74
N LYS A 96 1.24 12.89 -9.85
CA LYS A 96 -0.07 12.77 -10.51
C LYS A 96 -0.33 11.33 -10.97
N GLU A 97 -1.58 10.89 -10.79
CA GLU A 97 -2.19 9.56 -10.95
C GLU A 97 -2.19 9.00 -12.39
N GLU A 98 -1.16 9.34 -13.17
CA GLU A 98 -0.98 8.88 -14.53
C GLU A 98 0.07 7.77 -14.57
N PRO A 99 -0.21 6.67 -15.27
CA PRO A 99 0.79 5.65 -15.50
C PRO A 99 1.99 6.21 -16.29
N ILE A 100 3.16 5.62 -16.07
CA ILE A 100 4.43 6.00 -16.72
C ILE A 100 4.61 5.26 -18.04
#